data_AF-Q9UZ19-F1
#
_entry.id   AF-Q9UZ19-F1
#
_cell.length_a   1.000
_cell.length_b   1.000
_cell.length_c   1.000
_cell.angle_alpha   90.00
_cell.angle_beta   90.00
_cell.angle_gamma   90.00
#
_symmetry.space_group_name_H-M   'P 1'
#
loop_
_entity.id
_entity.type
_entity.pdbx_description
1 polymer ?
#
loop_
_entity_poly.entity_id
_entity_poly.type
_entity_poly.pdbx_seq_one_letter_code
_entity_poly.pdbx_strand_id
1 'polypeptide(L)'
;MSIKLIIKPDRGFGKIKVKLSDEIEAKILELSNKFGVPVERILEILILEDFKDPPAINIEDLEKEISELEKKVWELEMEFAPLKFKAYNLTQENKLLAIELSGLLAENVQLKRFLKKKIDRNIELRKLITYYMNLGG
;
A
#
# COMPACT_ATOMS: atom_id res chain seq x y z
N MET A 1 -26.73 -0.78 -31.37
CA MET A 1 -27.77 0.11 -30.79
C MET A 1 -27.42 1.51 -31.25
N SER A 2 -28.40 2.33 -31.67
CA SER A 2 -28.14 3.68 -32.21
C SER A 2 -28.63 4.71 -31.20
N ILE A 3 -27.73 5.58 -30.74
CA ILE A 3 -27.99 6.64 -29.76
C ILE A 3 -28.88 7.69 -30.43
N LYS A 4 -30.12 7.79 -29.95
CA LYS A 4 -31.10 8.79 -30.39
C LYS A 4 -31.09 9.95 -29.41
N LEU A 5 -30.47 11.05 -29.81
CA LEU A 5 -30.53 12.31 -29.08
C LEU A 5 -31.90 12.96 -29.33
N ILE A 6 -32.67 13.19 -28.26
CA ILE A 6 -33.96 13.87 -28.32
C ILE A 6 -33.83 15.18 -27.55
N ILE A 7 -33.61 16.28 -28.28
CA ILE A 7 -33.55 17.62 -27.69
C ILE A 7 -34.97 18.20 -27.66
N LYS A 8 -35.44 18.61 -26.49
CA LYS A 8 -36.73 19.32 -26.31
C LYS A 8 -36.44 20.79 -26.01
N PRO A 9 -36.80 21.73 -26.90
CA PRO A 9 -36.67 23.16 -26.64
C PRO A 9 -37.83 23.70 -25.78
N ASP A 10 -37.55 24.72 -24.96
CA ASP A 10 -38.53 25.38 -24.08
C ASP A 10 -39.48 26.35 -24.80
N ARG A 11 -39.20 26.74 -26.06
CA ARG A 11 -40.12 27.50 -26.92
C ARG A 11 -40.10 26.97 -28.36
N GLY A 12 -41.26 26.56 -28.87
CA GLY A 12 -41.47 26.06 -30.24
C GLY A 12 -41.69 24.54 -30.34
N PHE A 13 -42.52 24.10 -31.30
CA PHE A 13 -42.81 22.67 -31.54
C PHE A 13 -41.70 22.02 -32.37
N GLY A 14 -40.83 21.24 -31.73
CA GLY A 14 -39.94 20.34 -32.46
C GLY A 14 -39.04 19.55 -31.54
N LYS A 15 -39.35 18.27 -31.33
CA LYS A 15 -38.36 17.31 -30.81
C LYS A 15 -37.28 17.17 -31.89
N ILE A 16 -36.07 17.69 -31.65
CA ILE A 16 -34.97 17.51 -32.60
C ILE A 16 -34.41 16.12 -32.35
N LYS A 17 -34.65 15.21 -33.30
CA LYS A 17 -34.07 13.86 -33.32
C LYS A 17 -32.87 13.89 -34.25
N VAL A 18 -31.67 13.86 -33.68
CA VAL A 18 -30.44 13.75 -34.46
C VAL A 18 -29.95 12.32 -34.38
N LYS A 19 -29.66 11.72 -35.54
CA LYS A 19 -28.96 10.44 -35.63
C LYS A 19 -27.48 10.75 -35.80
N LEU A 20 -26.68 10.35 -34.83
CA LEU A 20 -25.22 10.45 -34.91
C LEU A 20 -24.69 9.43 -35.92
N SER A 21 -23.54 9.70 -36.53
CA SER A 21 -22.87 8.69 -37.36
C SER A 21 -22.35 7.57 -36.45
N ASP A 22 -22.30 6.35 -36.99
CA ASP A 22 -21.87 5.17 -36.24
C ASP A 22 -20.43 5.34 -35.69
N GLU A 23 -19.58 6.09 -36.40
CA GLU A 23 -18.22 6.42 -35.97
C GLU A 23 -18.16 7.33 -34.73
N ILE A 24 -19.00 8.36 -34.69
CA ILE A 24 -19.06 9.28 -33.54
C ILE A 24 -19.68 8.58 -32.35
N GLU A 25 -20.70 7.75 -32.60
CA GLU A 25 -21.34 6.94 -31.58
C GLU A 25 -20.36 5.97 -30.90
N ALA A 26 -19.55 5.27 -31.69
CA ALA A 26 -18.52 4.37 -31.19
C ALA A 26 -17.51 5.10 -30.30
N LYS A 27 -17.04 6.29 -30.72
CA LYS A 27 -16.10 7.11 -29.93
C LYS A 27 -16.71 7.58 -28.61
N ILE A 28 -17.98 7.98 -28.60
CA ILE A 28 -18.66 8.43 -27.38
C ILE A 28 -18.82 7.27 -26.40
N LEU A 29 -19.17 6.08 -26.88
CA LEU A 29 -19.26 4.88 -26.04
C LEU A 29 -17.89 4.45 -25.49
N GLU A 30 -16.83 4.55 -26.30
CA GLU A 30 -15.46 4.29 -25.85
C GLU A 30 -15.05 5.23 -24.73
N LEU A 31 -15.31 6.54 -24.87
CA LEU A 31 -15.03 7.54 -23.84
C LEU A 31 -15.87 7.31 -22.59
N SER A 32 -17.14 6.96 -22.74
CA SER A 32 -18.05 6.63 -21.63
C SER A 32 -17.52 5.44 -20.81
N ASN A 33 -17.08 4.38 -21.47
CA ASN A 33 -16.52 3.21 -20.80
C ASN A 33 -15.15 3.51 -20.16
N LYS A 34 -14.29 4.26 -20.84
CA LYS A 34 -12.92 4.55 -20.38
C LYS A 34 -12.92 5.43 -19.14
N PHE A 35 -13.84 6.40 -19.06
CA PHE A 35 -13.87 7.38 -17.98
C PHE A 35 -15.04 7.17 -17.00
N GLY A 36 -15.90 6.17 -17.22
CA GLY A 36 -17.05 5.87 -16.35
C GLY A 36 -18.11 6.99 -16.32
N VAL A 37 -18.17 7.80 -17.39
CA VAL A 37 -19.06 8.97 -17.48
C VAL A 37 -20.27 8.61 -18.34
N PRO A 38 -21.52 8.93 -17.92
CA PRO A 38 -22.70 8.65 -18.73
C PRO A 38 -22.64 9.39 -20.09
N VAL A 39 -23.15 8.73 -21.13
CA VAL A 39 -23.11 9.23 -22.51
C VAL A 39 -23.78 10.60 -22.64
N GLU A 40 -24.86 10.83 -21.91
CA GLU A 40 -25.58 12.10 -21.86
C GLU A 40 -24.66 13.22 -21.37
N ARG A 41 -23.82 12.95 -20.38
CA ARG A 41 -22.90 13.94 -19.82
C ARG A 41 -21.76 14.28 -20.78
N ILE A 42 -21.27 13.30 -21.53
CA ILE A 42 -20.26 13.53 -22.58
C ILE A 42 -20.85 14.42 -23.69
N LEU A 43 -22.09 14.16 -24.08
CA LEU A 43 -22.82 14.96 -25.06
C LEU A 43 -23.11 16.38 -24.55
N GLU A 44 -23.49 16.53 -23.28
CA GLU A 44 -23.64 17.85 -22.65
C GLU A 44 -22.34 18.65 -22.69
N ILE A 45 -21.21 18.05 -22.32
CA ILE A 45 -19.89 18.72 -22.34
C ILE A 45 -19.51 19.13 -23.77
N LEU A 46 -19.72 18.24 -24.74
CA LEU A 46 -19.47 18.52 -26.17
C LEU A 46 -20.33 19.67 -26.71
N ILE A 47 -21.61 19.75 -26.31
CA ILE A 47 -22.56 20.76 -26.80
C ILE A 47 -22.37 22.10 -26.09
N LEU A 48 -22.07 22.09 -24.79
CA LEU A 48 -21.92 23.29 -23.97
C LEU A 48 -20.54 23.94 -24.10
N GLU A 49 -19.59 23.28 -24.77
CA GLU A 49 -18.16 23.65 -24.81
C GLU A 49 -17.57 23.90 -23.42
N ASP A 50 -18.17 23.31 -22.37
CA ASP A 50 -17.80 23.48 -20.96
C ASP A 50 -16.64 22.54 -20.60
N PHE A 51 -15.54 22.67 -21.36
CA PHE A 51 -14.26 22.08 -21.01
C PHE A 51 -13.66 22.93 -19.90
N LYS A 52 -13.68 22.42 -18.66
CA LYS A 52 -12.81 22.99 -17.64
C LYS A 52 -11.37 22.81 -18.12
N ASP A 53 -10.68 23.91 -18.38
CA ASP A 53 -9.23 23.87 -18.47
C ASP A 53 -8.73 23.21 -17.18
N PRO A 54 -7.91 22.15 -17.28
CA PRO A 54 -7.30 21.60 -16.09
C PRO A 54 -6.60 22.75 -15.35
N PRO A 55 -6.69 22.82 -14.02
CA PRO A 55 -5.85 23.75 -13.28
C PRO A 55 -4.43 23.56 -13.79
N ALA A 56 -3.71 24.65 -14.03
CA ALA A 56 -2.32 24.64 -14.49
C ALA A 56 -1.43 24.02 -13.41
N ILE A 57 -1.56 22.72 -13.22
CA ILE A 57 -0.73 21.89 -12.38
C ILE A 57 0.46 21.59 -13.27
N ASN A 58 1.61 22.13 -12.88
CA ASN A 58 2.85 21.85 -13.57
C ASN A 58 3.27 20.41 -13.26
N ILE A 59 2.86 19.47 -14.11
CA ILE A 59 3.14 18.04 -13.96
C ILE A 59 4.65 17.80 -13.86
N GLU A 60 5.46 18.59 -14.55
CA GLU A 60 6.92 18.49 -14.53
C GLU A 60 7.51 18.83 -13.15
N ASP A 61 6.93 19.78 -12.42
CA ASP A 61 7.36 20.11 -11.06
C ASP A 61 7.04 18.97 -10.09
N LEU A 62 5.86 18.34 -10.23
CA LEU A 62 5.46 17.19 -9.43
C LEU A 62 6.32 15.96 -9.70
N GLU A 63 6.63 15.68 -10.97
CA GLU A 63 7.52 14.57 -11.35
C GLU A 63 8.93 14.78 -10.80
N LYS A 64 9.41 16.02 -10.80
CA LYS A 64 10.70 16.38 -10.21
C LYS A 64 10.70 16.19 -8.69
N GLU A 65 9.65 16.65 -8.01
CA GLU A 65 9.52 16.47 -6.55
C GLU A 65 9.46 14.99 -6.16
N ILE A 66 8.74 14.16 -6.93
CA ILE A 66 8.72 12.71 -6.75
C ILE A 66 10.13 12.14 -6.90
N SER A 67 10.87 12.51 -7.95
CA SER A 67 12.23 12.03 -8.17
C SER A 67 13.19 12.43 -7.04
N GLU A 68 13.04 13.63 -6.49
CA GLU A 68 13.83 14.08 -5.34
C GLU A 68 13.48 13.31 -4.05
N LEU A 69 12.20 13.00 -3.84
CA LEU A 69 11.75 12.19 -2.71
C LEU A 69 12.27 10.76 -2.81
N GLU A 70 12.22 10.13 -3.99
CA GLU A 70 12.75 8.80 -4.22
C GLU A 70 14.24 8.70 -3.87
N LYS A 71 15.04 9.71 -4.27
CA LYS A 71 16.47 9.77 -3.92
C LYS A 71 16.68 9.85 -2.40
N LYS A 72 15.93 10.71 -1.71
CA LYS A 72 16.03 10.85 -0.24
C LYS A 72 15.64 9.55 0.47
N VAL A 73 14.60 8.87 0.00
CA VAL A 73 14.20 7.57 0.55
C VAL A 73 15.33 6.55 0.36
N TRP A 74 15.93 6.50 -0.82
CA TRP A 74 17.02 5.59 -1.11
C TRP A 74 18.27 5.85 -0.24
N GLU A 75 18.64 7.13 -0.06
CA GLU A 75 19.73 7.52 0.83
C GLU A 75 19.46 7.10 2.28
N LEU A 76 18.24 7.36 2.77
CA LEU A 76 17.82 6.91 4.10
C LEU A 76 17.87 5.38 4.21
N GLU A 77 17.35 4.64 3.24
CA GLU A 77 17.38 3.18 3.25
C GLU A 77 18.81 2.65 3.33
N MET A 78 19.75 3.26 2.60
CA MET A 78 21.17 2.90 2.69
C MET A 78 21.76 3.18 4.06
N GLU A 79 21.46 4.33 4.67
CA GLU A 79 21.95 4.67 6.01
C GLU A 79 21.37 3.75 7.10
N PHE A 80 20.10 3.36 6.96
CA PHE A 80 19.40 2.51 7.92
C PHE A 80 19.68 1.01 7.71
N ALA A 81 20.11 0.58 6.53
CA ALA A 81 20.35 -0.83 6.23
C ALA A 81 21.38 -1.50 7.18
N PRO A 82 22.55 -0.89 7.48
CA PRO A 82 23.50 -1.43 8.45
C PRO A 82 22.90 -1.57 9.85
N LEU A 83 22.10 -0.58 10.29
CA LEU A 83 21.46 -0.60 11.60
C LEU A 83 20.43 -1.73 11.67
N LYS A 84 19.62 -1.89 10.62
CA LYS A 84 18.62 -2.96 10.51
C LYS A 84 19.29 -4.34 10.53
N PHE A 85 20.37 -4.50 9.78
CA PHE A 85 21.15 -5.74 9.77
C PHE A 85 21.75 -6.06 11.14
N LYS A 86 22.36 -5.08 11.81
CA LYS A 86 22.92 -5.24 13.15
C LYS A 86 21.85 -5.61 14.18
N ALA A 87 20.72 -4.91 14.16
CA ALA A 87 19.60 -5.19 15.07
C ALA A 87 19.04 -6.61 14.87
N TYR A 88 18.90 -7.03 13.61
CA TYR A 88 18.47 -8.38 13.28
C TYR A 88 19.44 -9.44 13.82
N ASN A 89 20.73 -9.29 13.56
CA ASN A 89 21.74 -10.25 14.02
C ASN A 89 21.80 -10.34 15.55
N LEU A 90 21.82 -9.20 16.25
CA LEU A 90 21.78 -9.19 17.71
C LEU A 90 20.54 -9.90 18.25
N THR A 91 19.40 -9.75 17.59
CA THR A 91 18.17 -10.46 17.97
C THR A 91 18.31 -11.98 17.78
N GLN A 92 18.91 -12.41 16.66
CA GLN A 92 19.16 -13.84 16.41
C GLN A 92 20.17 -14.43 17.40
N GLU A 93 21.27 -13.73 17.67
CA GLU A 93 22.30 -14.13 18.64
C GLU A 93 21.71 -14.27 20.05
N ASN A 94 20.93 -13.28 20.50
CA ASN A 94 20.26 -13.34 21.80
C ASN A 94 19.27 -14.50 21.90
N LYS A 95 18.56 -14.81 20.82
CA LYS A 95 17.65 -15.96 20.77
C LYS A 95 18.42 -17.28 20.89
N LEU A 96 19.54 -17.42 20.17
CA LEU A 96 20.41 -18.60 20.27
C LEU A 96 20.95 -18.78 21.69
N LEU A 97 21.45 -17.69 22.30
CA LEU A 97 21.94 -17.71 23.68
C LEU A 97 20.84 -18.13 24.67
N ALA A 98 19.60 -17.65 24.48
CA ALA A 98 18.47 -18.03 25.32
C ALA A 98 18.15 -19.53 25.22
N ILE A 99 18.23 -20.10 24.00
CA ILE A 99 18.06 -21.55 23.77
C ILE A 99 19.14 -22.35 24.49
N GLU A 100 20.41 -21.95 24.33
CA GLU A 100 21.55 -22.61 24.98
C GLU A 100 21.43 -22.58 26.51
N LEU A 101 21.14 -21.41 27.08
CA LEU A 101 20.93 -21.23 28.52
C LEU A 101 19.76 -22.09 29.03
N SER A 102 18.69 -22.24 28.25
CA SER A 102 17.58 -23.13 28.60
C SER A 102 18.03 -24.58 28.72
N GLY A 103 18.85 -25.05 27.77
CA GLY A 103 19.47 -26.39 27.81
C GLY A 103 20.36 -26.58 29.03
N LEU A 104 21.30 -25.67 29.27
CA LEU A 104 22.20 -25.72 30.43
C LEU A 104 21.45 -25.68 31.76
N LEU A 105 20.36 -24.91 31.86
CA LEU A 105 19.50 -24.91 33.04
C LEU A 105 18.81 -26.27 33.24
N ALA A 106 18.34 -26.91 32.18
CA ALA A 106 17.74 -28.23 32.26
C ALA A 106 18.75 -29.28 32.74
N GLU A 107 19.97 -29.27 32.19
CA GLU A 107 21.07 -30.15 32.60
C GLU A 107 21.47 -29.89 34.06
N ASN A 108 21.60 -28.63 34.47
CA ASN A 108 21.93 -28.29 35.85
C ASN A 108 20.87 -28.80 36.84
N VAL A 109 19.58 -28.70 36.47
CA VAL A 109 18.47 -29.24 37.27
C VAL A 109 18.59 -30.76 37.39
N GLN A 110 18.89 -31.47 36.29
CA GLN A 110 19.08 -32.92 36.31
C GLN A 110 20.27 -33.32 37.20
N LEU A 111 21.41 -32.64 37.07
CA LEU A 111 22.60 -32.88 37.90
C LEU A 111 22.33 -32.61 39.39
N LYS A 112 21.64 -31.52 39.72
CA LYS A 112 21.27 -31.23 41.12
C LYS A 112 20.34 -32.29 41.70
N ARG A 113 19.39 -32.82 40.91
CA ARG A 113 18.54 -33.94 41.32
C ARG A 113 19.37 -35.19 41.62
N PHE A 114 20.28 -35.55 40.70
CA PHE A 114 21.18 -36.69 40.86
C PHE A 114 22.03 -36.57 42.14
N LEU A 115 22.59 -35.39 42.40
CA LEU A 115 23.41 -35.11 43.57
C LEU A 115 22.60 -34.80 44.84
N LYS A 116 21.26 -34.92 44.82
CA LYS A 116 20.35 -34.55 45.93
C LYS A 116 20.60 -33.13 46.47
N LYS A 117 21.00 -32.19 45.60
CA LYS A 117 21.21 -30.78 45.92
C LYS A 117 19.94 -29.96 45.69
N LYS A 118 19.81 -28.85 46.42
CA LYS A 118 18.68 -27.91 46.26
C LYS A 118 18.68 -27.32 44.84
N ILE A 119 17.53 -27.41 44.18
CA ILE A 119 17.31 -26.80 42.86
C ILE A 119 17.03 -25.31 43.07
N ASP A 120 17.79 -24.48 42.37
CA ASP A 120 17.50 -23.04 42.26
C ASP A 120 16.74 -22.81 40.95
N ARG A 121 15.69 -22.01 41.00
CA ARG A 121 14.78 -21.77 39.89
C ARG A 121 14.96 -20.41 39.23
N ASN A 122 15.86 -19.54 39.72
CA ASN A 122 16.09 -18.15 39.27
C ASN A 122 15.02 -17.62 38.28
N ILE A 123 13.97 -17.04 38.84
CA ILE A 123 12.77 -16.66 38.10
C ILE A 123 13.07 -15.54 37.09
N GLU A 124 13.95 -14.60 37.43
CA GLU A 124 14.33 -13.50 36.55
C GLU A 124 15.04 -14.01 35.30
N LEU A 125 16.00 -14.92 35.47
CA LEU A 125 16.71 -15.55 34.35
C LEU A 125 15.74 -16.28 33.42
N ARG A 126 14.76 -17.01 33.97
CA ARG A 126 13.74 -17.70 33.17
C ARG A 126 12.86 -16.74 32.38
N LYS A 127 12.45 -15.62 32.99
CA LYS A 127 11.68 -14.58 32.29
C LYS A 127 12.48 -14.00 31.12
N LEU A 128 13.76 -13.74 31.32
CA LEU A 128 14.66 -13.22 30.28
C LEU A 128 14.81 -14.20 29.12
N ILE A 129 15.03 -15.48 29.43
CA ILE A 129 15.12 -16.55 28.43
C ILE A 129 13.81 -16.67 27.64
N THR A 130 12.66 -16.68 28.31
CA THR A 130 11.36 -16.74 27.63
C THR A 130 11.12 -15.54 26.71
N TYR A 131 11.50 -14.33 27.16
CA TYR A 131 11.41 -13.12 26.33
C TYR A 131 12.19 -13.27 25.02
N TYR A 132 13.48 -13.66 25.09
CA TYR A 132 14.32 -13.77 23.90
C TYR A 132 13.99 -14.97 23.01
N MET A 133 13.42 -16.05 23.55
CA MET A 133 12.91 -17.15 22.72
C MET A 133 11.69 -16.76 21.88
N ASN A 134 10.87 -15.81 22.37
CA ASN A 134 9.59 -15.43 21.75
C ASN A 134 9.67 -14.24 20.78
N LEU A 135 10.83 -13.60 20.60
CA LEU A 135 11.04 -12.45 19.69
C LEU A 135 10.96 -12.78 18.18
N GLY A 136 10.29 -13.86 17.79
CA GLY A 136 10.18 -14.30 16.38
C GLY A 136 8.80 -14.84 16.01
N GLY A 137 7.74 -14.33 16.65
CA GLY A 137 6.34 -14.54 16.27
C GLY A 137 5.70 -13.27 15.75
#